data_AF-A0A9D6J7T4-F1
#
_entry.id   AF-A0A9D6J7T4-F1
#
_cell.length_a   1.000
_cell.length_b   1.000
_cell.length_c   1.000
_cell.angle_alpha   90.00
_cell.angle_beta   90.00
_cell.angle_gamma   90.00
#
_symmetry.space_group_name_H-M   'P 1'
#
loop_
_entity.id
_entity.type
_entity.pdbx_description
1 polymer ?
#
loop_
_entity_poly.entity_id
_entity_poly.type
_entity_poly.pdbx_seq_one_letter_code
_entity_poly.pdbx_strand_id
1 'polypeptide(L)' 'MPIYEFFCDDCQKKFDVLCSMSADLSAISCEYCDGKHVMKKVSGFAVVGLVVFL' A
#
# COMPACT_ATOMS: atom_id res chain seq x y z
N MET A 1 7.35 -10.75 -10.07
CA MET A 1 6.17 -9.87 -10.20
C MET A 1 6.16 -8.93 -9.02
N PRO A 2 5.97 -7.61 -9.19
CA PRO A 2 5.98 -6.68 -8.07
C PRO A 2 4.82 -6.97 -7.11
N ILE A 3 5.14 -7.10 -5.83
CA ILE A 3 4.16 -7.24 -4.75
C ILE A 3 3.99 -5.86 -4.13
N TYR A 4 2.75 -5.40 -4.01
CA TYR A 4 2.43 -4.15 -3.35
C TYR A 4 1.64 -4.44 -2.08
N GLU A 5 2.04 -3.84 -0.98
CA GLU A 5 1.32 -3.94 0.29
C GLU A 5 0.26 -2.82 0.34
N PHE A 6 -0.93 -3.17 0.80
CA PHE A 6 -2.04 -2.25 0.98
C PHE A 6 -2.57 -2.30 2.41
N PHE A 7 -3.09 -1.18 2.87
CA PHE A 7 -3.74 -1.05 4.17
C PHE A 7 -5.14 -0.46 3.98
N CYS A 8 -6.15 -1.08 4.57
CA CYS A 8 -7.52 -0.60 4.53
C CYS A 8 -7.84 0.19 5.80
N ASP A 9 -8.30 1.43 5.67
CA ASP A 9 -8.70 2.26 6.80
C ASP A 9 -10.04 1.82 7.40
N ASP A 10 -10.95 1.25 6.60
CA ASP A 10 -12.28 0.83 7.05
C ASP A 10 -12.20 -0.35 8.04
N CYS A 11 -11.49 -1.42 7.65
CA CYS A 11 -11.38 -2.63 8.47
C CYS A 11 -10.05 -2.74 9.23
N GLN A 12 -9.15 -1.77 9.06
CA GLN A 12 -7.82 -1.73 9.69
C GLN A 12 -6.97 -2.98 9.40
N LYS A 13 -7.23 -3.66 8.27
CA LYS A 13 -6.48 -4.84 7.82
C LYS A 13 -5.49 -4.47 6.73
N LYS A 14 -4.37 -5.19 6.74
CA LYS A 14 -3.30 -5.13 5.74
C LYS A 14 -3.37 -6.37 4.86
N PHE A 15 -3.10 -6.20 3.57
CA PHE A 15 -3.13 -7.26 2.58
C PHE A 15 -2.11 -6.98 1.46
N ASP A 16 -1.67 -8.06 0.80
CA ASP A 16 -0.63 -8.01 -0.21
C ASP A 16 -1.24 -8.30 -1.58
N VAL A 17 -1.09 -7.37 -2.51
CA VAL A 17 -1.60 -7.55 -3.87
C VAL A 17 -0.42 -7.82 -4.81
N LEU A 18 -0.45 -9.02 -5.41
CA LEU A 18 0.43 -9.39 -6.51
C LEU A 18 -0.10 -8.74 -7.80
N CYS A 19 0.51 -7.63 -8.18
CA CYS A 19 0.15 -6.91 -9.39
C CYS A 19 1.18 -7.16 -10.49
N SER A 20 0.68 -7.18 -11.73
CA SER A 20 1.57 -6.99 -12.88
C SER A 20 2.03 -5.53 -12.93
N MET A 21 3.16 -5.25 -13.59
CA MET A 21 3.70 -3.88 -13.68
C MET A 21 2.71 -2.87 -14.29
N SER A 22 1.76 -3.35 -15.08
CA SER A 22 0.72 -2.58 -15.77
C SER A 22 -0.63 -2.53 -15.03
N ALA A 23 -0.72 -3.05 -13.81
CA ALA A 23 -2.00 -3.12 -13.11
C ALA A 23 -2.44 -1.76 -12.55
N ASP A 24 -3.73 -1.42 -12.73
CA ASP A 24 -4.36 -0.23 -12.18
C ASP A 24 -4.51 -0.30 -10.65
N LEU A 25 -3.51 0.22 -9.94
CA LEU A 25 -3.51 0.27 -8.48
C LEU A 25 -4.66 1.11 -7.89
N SER A 26 -5.23 2.02 -8.68
CA SER A 26 -6.34 2.90 -8.29
C SER A 26 -7.69 2.18 -8.21
N ALA A 27 -7.81 0.99 -8.80
CA ALA A 27 -9.04 0.20 -8.80
C ALA A 27 -9.03 -0.89 -7.71
N ILE A 28 -8.02 -0.92 -6.85
CA ILE A 28 -7.89 -1.92 -5.79
C ILE A 28 -8.91 -1.60 -4.68
N SER A 29 -9.71 -2.60 -4.32
CA SER A 29 -10.59 -2.60 -3.14
C SER A 29 -10.05 -3.55 -2.08
N CYS A 30 -10.50 -3.36 -0.83
CA CYS A 30 -10.13 -4.27 0.25
C CYS A 30 -10.82 -5.62 0.07
N GLU A 31 -10.05 -6.70 0.03
CA GLU A 31 -10.58 -8.07 -0.08
C GLU A 31 -11.38 -8.56 1.15
N TYR A 32 -11.29 -7.85 2.29
CA TYR A 32 -11.97 -8.24 3.53
C TYR A 32 -13.32 -7.56 3.74
N CYS A 33 -13.51 -6.37 3.18
CA CYS A 33 -14.68 -5.53 3.46
C CYS A 33 -15.24 -4.82 2.23
N ASP A 34 -14.65 -5.02 1.05
CA ASP A 34 -14.98 -4.31 -0.19
C ASP A 34 -14.87 -2.78 -0.09
N GLY A 35 -14.20 -2.28 0.95
CA GLY A 35 -13.92 -0.87 1.15
C GLY A 35 -13.05 -0.30 0.04
N LYS A 36 -13.35 0.92 -0.39
CA LYS A 36 -12.56 1.68 -1.38
C LYS A 36 -11.46 2.50 -0.72
N HIS A 37 -11.46 2.61 0.61
CA HIS A 37 -10.47 3.36 1.37
C HIS A 37 -9.27 2.45 1.66
N VAL A 38 -8.50 2.17 0.60
CA VAL A 38 -7.25 1.44 0.68
C VAL A 38 -6.08 2.33 0.30
N MET A 39 -5.03 2.29 1.11
CA MET A 39 -3.81 3.04 0.90
C MET A 39 -2.69 2.08 0.56
N LYS A 40 -1.96 2.36 -0.52
CA LYS A 40 -0.75 1.62 -0.85
C LYS A 40 0.31 1.92 0.21
N LYS A 41 0.73 0.89 0.93
CA LYS A 41 1.93 0.97 1.74
C LYS A 41 3.13 0.88 0.81
N VAL A 42 3.76 2.02 0.61
CA VAL A 42 5.15 2.02 0.15
C VAL A 42 5.96 1.67 1.39
N SER A 43 6.53 0.47 1.43
CA SER A 43 7.54 0.12 2.43
C SER A 43 8.79 0.96 2.11
N GLY A 44 8.71 2.25 2.44
CA GLY A 44 9.84 3.12 2.49
C GLY A 44 10.69 2.60 3.63
N PHE A 45 11.86 2.07 3.31
CA PHE A 45 12.94 1.98 4.26
C PHE A 45 12.96 3.31 5.01
N ALA A 46 12.63 3.29 6.30
CA ALA A 46 12.85 4.42 7.15
C ALA A 46 14.35 4.64 7.18
N VAL A 47 14.87 5.52 6.33
CA VAL A 47 16.16 6.16 6.54
C VAL A 47 15.94 7.10 7.72
N VAL A 48 15.89 6.52 8.92
CA VAL A 48 16.03 7.25 10.17
C VAL A 48 17.47 7.75 10.17
N GLY A 49 17.67 8.99 9.71
CA GLY A 49 18.86 9.78 10.02
C GLY A 49 19.76 10.17 8.85
N LEU A 50 19.31 11.10 8.00
CA LEU A 50 20.14 12.22 7.48
C LEU A 50 19.36 13.12 6.50
N VAL A 51 18.28 13.73 6.97
CA VAL A 51 17.77 14.97 6.35
C VAL A 51 17.68 16.01 7.45
N VAL A 52 18.84 16.33 8.02
CA VAL A 52 19.05 17.60 8.69
C VAL A 52 18.95 18.64 7.58
N PHE A 53 17.83 19.36 7.55
CA PHE A 53 17.76 20.66 6.88
C PHE A 53 18.77 21.58 7.56
N LEU A 54 19.91 21.83 6.90
CA LEU A 54 20.78 22.97 7.13
C LEU A 54 21.30 23.48 5.79
#